data_AF-A0A4Q8LXF7-F1
#
_entry.id   AF-A0A4Q8LXF7-F1
#
_cell.length_a   1.000
_cell.length_b   1.000
_cell.length_c   1.000
_cell.angle_alpha   90.00
_cell.angle_beta   90.00
_cell.angle_gamma   90.00
#
_symmetry.space_group_name_H-M   'P 1'
#
loop_
_entity.id
_entity.type
_entity.pdbx_description
1 polymer ?
#
loop_
_entity_poly.entity_id
_entity_poly.type
_entity_poly.pdbx_seq_one_letter_code
_entity_poly.pdbx_strand_id
1 'polypeptide(L)' 'MSIRFAGKEFESFDAMAREFPRYAFHGAREAIRRGATTPHEVEVFVYNRGKPWPKPTPKAVASQTIKHRKKAA' A
#
# COMPACT_ATOMS: atom_id res chain seq x y z
N MET A 1 -13.46 9.39 3.82
CA MET A 1 -12.23 8.92 3.16
C MET A 1 -12.26 7.41 3.23
N SER A 2 -12.55 6.71 2.14
CA SER A 2 -12.60 5.26 2.14
C SER A 2 -11.19 4.67 2.17
N ILE A 3 -10.99 3.63 2.97
CA ILE A 3 -9.71 2.94 3.14
C ILE A 3 -9.80 1.63 2.36
N ARG A 4 -8.91 1.45 1.39
CA ARG A 4 -8.74 0.16 0.71
C ARG A 4 -7.68 -0.64 1.45
N PHE A 5 -8.07 -1.76 2.03
CA PHE A 5 -7.15 -2.66 2.74
C PHE A 5 -7.44 -4.12 2.42
N ALA A 6 -6.41 -4.87 2.03
CA ALA A 6 -6.49 -6.29 1.68
C ALA A 6 -7.57 -6.60 0.62
N GLY A 7 -7.80 -5.68 -0.33
CA GLY A 7 -8.81 -5.83 -1.38
C GLY A 7 -10.24 -5.48 -0.96
N LYS A 8 -10.48 -5.02 0.27
CA LYS A 8 -11.76 -4.52 0.76
C LYS A 8 -11.75 -3.01 0.93
N GLU A 9 -12.88 -2.36 0.71
CA GLU A 9 -13.10 -0.97 1.11
C GLU A 9 -13.76 -0.89 2.49
N PHE A 10 -13.20 -0.04 3.33
CA PHE A 10 -13.71 0.28 4.65
C PHE A 10 -14.05 1.78 4.72
N GLU A 11 -15.14 2.11 5.38
CA GLU A 11 -15.56 3.51 5.57
C GLU A 11 -14.65 4.28 6.53
N SER A 12 -13.98 3.57 7.45
CA SER A 12 -13.10 4.14 8.46
C SER A 12 -12.01 3.16 8.89
N PHE A 13 -10.95 3.69 9.51
CA PHE A 13 -9.89 2.88 10.11
C PHE A 13 -10.44 1.98 11.22
N ASP A 14 -11.47 2.42 11.93
CA ASP A 14 -12.10 1.66 13.01
C ASP A 14 -12.82 0.41 12.48
N ALA A 15 -13.54 0.56 11.36
CA ALA A 15 -14.16 -0.57 10.66
C ALA A 15 -13.13 -1.59 10.15
N MET A 16 -12.02 -1.09 9.58
CA MET A 16 -10.89 -1.93 9.17
C MET A 16 -10.23 -2.62 10.37
N ALA A 17 -10.00 -1.90 11.48
CA ALA A 17 -9.41 -2.41 12.70
C ALA A 17 -10.27 -3.47 13.39
N ARG A 18 -11.60 -3.39 13.27
CA ARG A 18 -12.53 -4.43 13.75
C ARG A 18 -12.38 -5.74 12.98
N GLU A 19 -12.20 -5.67 11.66
CA GLU A 19 -12.02 -6.88 10.83
C GLU A 19 -10.57 -7.41 10.90
N PHE A 20 -9.61 -6.50 11.05
CA PHE A 20 -8.19 -6.78 11.06
C PHE A 20 -7.53 -6.24 12.36
N PRO A 21 -7.84 -6.82 13.53
CA PRO A 21 -7.34 -6.33 14.82
C PRO A 21 -5.82 -6.36 14.92
N ARG A 22 -5.17 -7.28 14.19
CA ARG A 22 -3.70 -7.35 14.10
C ARG A 22 -3.07 -6.07 13.53
N TYR A 23 -3.82 -5.25 12.80
CA TYR A 23 -3.38 -3.99 12.20
C TYR A 23 -4.02 -2.76 12.86
N ALA A 24 -4.67 -2.92 14.02
CA ALA A 24 -5.31 -1.85 14.77
C ALA A 24 -4.31 -1.03 15.63
N PHE A 25 -3.19 -0.60 15.05
CA PHE A 25 -2.15 0.13 15.77
C PHE A 25 -1.66 1.37 15.00
N HIS A 26 -0.99 2.29 15.69
CA HIS A 26 -0.63 3.61 15.13
C HIS A 26 0.21 3.52 13.85
N GLY A 27 1.19 2.61 13.80
CA GLY A 27 2.05 2.41 12.62
C GLY A 27 1.28 1.94 11.38
N ALA A 28 0.27 1.08 11.55
CA ALA A 28 -0.59 0.65 10.46
C ALA A 28 -1.51 1.78 9.97
N ARG A 29 -2.05 2.58 10.90
CA ARG A 29 -2.84 3.77 10.55
C ARG A 29 -2.05 4.76 9.69
N GLU A 30 -0.79 4.99 10.03
CA GLU A 30 0.09 5.85 9.22
C GLU A 30 0.45 5.25 7.87
N ALA A 31 0.72 3.95 7.82
CA ALA A 31 0.98 3.24 6.56
C ALA A 31 -0.20 3.40 5.59
N ILE A 32 -1.42 3.17 6.08
CA ILE A 32 -2.66 3.35 5.31
C ILE A 32 -2.83 4.81 4.87
N ARG A 33 -2.57 5.76 5.78
CA ARG A 33 -2.62 7.20 5.45
C ARG A 33 -1.58 7.60 4.39
N ARG A 34 -0.46 6.88 4.29
CA ARG A 34 0.55 7.03 3.24
C ARG A 34 0.20 6.31 1.92
N GLY A 35 -0.87 5.53 1.88
CA GLY A 35 -1.34 4.82 0.70
C GLY A 35 -1.08 3.31 0.71
N ALA A 36 -0.63 2.72 1.83
CA ALA A 36 -0.54 1.28 1.95
C ALA A 36 -1.94 0.66 1.88
N THR A 37 -2.15 -0.27 0.95
CA THR A 37 -3.44 -0.93 0.75
C THR A 37 -3.38 -2.43 1.03
N THR A 38 -2.19 -2.96 1.30
CA THR A 38 -1.97 -4.37 1.59
C THR A 38 -1.31 -4.57 2.95
N PRO A 39 -1.55 -5.73 3.61
CA PRO A 39 -0.84 -6.10 4.84
C PRO A 39 0.68 -6.03 4.71
N HIS A 40 1.20 -6.50 3.57
CA HIS A 40 2.64 -6.50 3.30
C HIS A 40 3.22 -5.07 3.25
N GLU A 41 2.53 -4.13 2.60
CA GLU A 41 2.97 -2.72 2.59
C GLU A 41 2.96 -2.10 3.98
N VAL A 42 1.98 -2.47 4.82
CA VAL A 42 1.93 -2.05 6.21
C VAL A 42 3.11 -2.63 6.99
N GLU A 43 3.41 -3.92 6.84
CA GLU A 43 4.57 -4.56 7.47
C GLU A 43 5.88 -3.91 7.02
N VAL A 44 6.06 -3.66 5.72
CA VAL A 44 7.24 -2.96 5.17
C VAL A 44 7.33 -1.53 5.70
N PHE A 45 6.20 -0.82 5.84
CA PHE A 45 6.18 0.53 6.40
C PHE A 45 6.60 0.54 7.87
N VAL A 46 6.05 -0.38 8.66
CA VAL A 46 6.32 -0.50 10.09
C VAL A 46 7.75 -0.97 10.33
N TYR A 47 8.24 -1.93 9.54
CA TYR A 47 9.62 -2.41 9.61
C TYR A 47 10.64 -1.34 9.18
N ASN A 48 10.27 -0.46 8.24
CA ASN A 48 11.10 0.68 7.84
C ASN A 48 10.90 1.94 8.69
N ARG A 49 10.10 1.94 9.77
CA ARG A 49 10.03 3.08 10.71
C ARG A 49 11.38 3.22 11.44
N GLY A 50 12.26 4.01 10.83
CA GLY A 50 13.66 4.19 11.25
C GLY A 50 14.60 4.47 10.06
N LYS A 51 14.18 4.13 8.83
CA LYS A 51 14.87 4.50 7.60
C LYS A 51 13.99 5.46 6.79
N PRO A 52 14.56 6.47 6.11
CA PRO A 52 13.78 7.33 5.23
C PRO A 52 13.12 6.45 4.18
N TRP A 53 11.79 6.48 4.15
CA TRP A 53 11.01 5.81 3.12
C TRP A 53 11.58 6.20 1.75
N PRO A 54 11.94 5.24 0.88
CA PRO A 54 12.31 5.59 -0.48
C PRO A 54 11.10 6.30 -1.07
N LYS A 55 11.25 7.59 -1.37
CA LYS A 55 10.26 8.33 -2.14
C LYS A 55 9.99 7.51 -3.39
N PRO A 56 8.74 7.29 -3.80
CA PRO A 56 8.46 6.61 -5.04
C PRO A 56 9.14 7.41 -6.16
N THR A 57 10.29 6.94 -6.61
CA THR A 57 10.95 7.51 -7.77
C THR A 57 10.07 7.17 -8.97
N PRO A 58 9.71 8.13 -9.83
CA PRO A 58 8.86 7.91 -11.01
C PRO A 58 9.34 6.82 -11.98
N LYS A 59 10.55 6.28 -11.81
CA LYS A 59 11.13 5.23 -12.65
C LYS A 59 10.50 3.84 -12.49
N ALA A 60 9.72 3.58 -11.43
CA ALA A 60 9.11 2.24 -11.23
C ALA A 60 7.81 2.01 -12.04
N VAL A 61 7.14 3.08 -12.50
CA VAL A 61 5.86 2.96 -13.24
C VAL A 61 6.08 2.90 -14.76
N ALA A 62 7.24 3.33 -15.27
CA ALA A 62 7.51 3.41 -16.71
C ALA A 62 7.94 2.08 -17.36
N SER A 63 8.29 1.04 -16.58
CA SER A 63 8.89 -0.18 -17.13
C SER A 63 7.91 -1.32 -17.44
N GLN A 64 6.62 -1.18 -17.12
CA GLN A 64 5.65 -2.26 -17.29
C GLN A 64 4.78 -2.18 -18.56
N THR A 65 4.86 -1.11 -19.36
CA THR A 65 3.88 -0.88 -20.45
C THR A 65 4.43 -1.04 -21.87
N ILE A 66 5.72 -1.34 -22.09
CA ILE A 66 6.28 -1.36 -23.46
C ILE A 66 7.10 -2.61 -23.75
N LYS A 67 6.53 -3.83 -23.63
CA LYS A 67 7.09 -5.03 -24.31
C LYS A 67 6.08 -5.99 -24.93
N HIS A 68 4.77 -5.72 -24.88
CA HIS A 68 3.75 -6.64 -25.43
C HIS A 68 2.86 -6.04 -26.52
N ARG A 69 3.44 -5.25 -27.44
CA ARG A 69 2.77 -5.04 -28.73
C ARG A 69 3.76 -5.01 -29.88
N LYS A 70 3.66 -6.08 -30.67
CA LYS A 70 3.69 -6.06 -32.13
C LYS A 70 5.07 -6.01 -32.79
N LYS A 71 5.60 -7.19 -33.09
CA LYS A 71 6.27 -7.40 -34.38
C LYS A 71 5.75 -8.70 -35.00
N ALA A 72 4.58 -8.57 -35.60
CA ALA A 72 4.12 -9.42 -36.70
C ALA A 72 4.30 -8.60 -37.98
N ALA A 73 4.57 -9.31 -39.08
CA ALA A 73 5.06 -8.87 -40.39
C ALA A 73 6.59 -8.74 -40.48
#